data_AF-A0AAU6NIJ1-F1
#
_entry.id   AF-A0AAU6NIJ1-F1
#
_cell.length_a   1.000
_cell.length_b   1.000
_cell.length_c   1.000
_cell.angle_alpha   90.00
_cell.angle_beta   90.00
_cell.angle_gamma   90.00
#
_symmetry.space_group_name_H-M   'P 1'
#
loop_
_entity.id
_entity.type
_entity.pdbx_description
1 polymer ?
#
loop_
_entity_poly.entity_id
_entity_poly.type
_entity_poly.pdbx_seq_one_letter_code
_entity_poly.pdbx_strand_id
1 'polypeptide(L)'
;MDAVNARGNGCWAAQTLKHEVESYLHPEAIHEAFGVMIAVTDHPVGGKATPKVFAEAYSLAQGFDGVMKDNLAKARLAERAFPLMTAAHIHERDPEGEVVGWMRRIRDMLQ
;
A
#
# COMPACT_ATOMS: atom_id res chain seq x y z
N MET A 1 14.13 -13.44 4.88
CA MET A 1 14.97 -12.34 4.33
C MET A 1 16.45 -12.69 4.38
N ASP A 2 16.91 -13.31 5.46
CA ASP A 2 18.33 -13.65 5.71
C ASP A 2 19.01 -14.41 4.56
N ALA A 3 18.35 -15.42 4.01
CA ALA A 3 18.90 -16.20 2.88
C ALA A 3 19.11 -15.37 1.60
N VAL A 4 18.36 -14.27 1.41
CA VAL A 4 18.58 -13.34 0.29
C VAL A 4 19.74 -12.42 0.61
N ASN A 5 19.75 -11.85 1.82
CA ASN A 5 20.77 -10.90 2.26
C ASN A 5 22.16 -11.54 2.41
N ALA A 6 22.23 -12.84 2.71
CA ALA A 6 23.48 -13.59 2.83
C ALA A 6 24.18 -13.90 1.49
N ARG A 7 23.51 -13.70 0.34
CA ARG A 7 24.08 -14.03 -0.98
C ARG A 7 25.28 -13.15 -1.36
N GLY A 8 25.40 -11.95 -0.78
CA GLY A 8 26.51 -11.03 -1.06
C GLY A 8 26.57 -10.50 -2.50
N ASN A 9 25.56 -10.79 -3.32
CA ASN A 9 25.51 -10.45 -4.74
C ASN A 9 24.74 -9.14 -5.01
N GLY A 10 24.59 -8.29 -3.99
CA GLY A 10 23.81 -7.06 -4.08
C GLY A 10 22.30 -7.26 -4.02
N CYS A 11 21.77 -8.48 -3.86
CA CYS A 11 20.35 -8.67 -3.56
C CYS A 11 20.02 -8.17 -2.14
N TRP A 12 18.80 -7.65 -1.97
CA TRP A 12 18.31 -7.15 -0.68
C TRP A 12 16.85 -7.55 -0.47
N ALA A 13 16.53 -7.96 0.74
CA ALA A 13 15.18 -8.22 1.21
C ALA A 13 14.99 -7.60 2.61
N ALA A 14 13.85 -6.96 2.82
CA ALA A 14 13.46 -6.38 4.10
C ALA A 14 12.01 -6.75 4.45
N GLN A 15 11.71 -6.76 5.74
CA GLN A 15 10.34 -6.81 6.23
C GLN A 15 9.81 -5.39 6.32
N THR A 16 8.59 -5.17 5.84
CA THR A 16 7.89 -3.90 6.00
C THR A 16 7.38 -3.76 7.43
N LEU A 17 7.36 -2.54 7.97
CA LEU A 17 6.74 -2.28 9.26
C LEU A 17 5.23 -2.47 9.21
N LYS A 18 4.60 -2.06 8.10
CA LYS A 18 3.15 -2.21 7.90
C LYS A 18 2.81 -3.56 7.28
N HIS A 19 1.55 -3.96 7.43
CA HIS A 19 1.07 -5.29 7.04
C HIS A 19 1.26 -5.61 5.56
N GLU A 20 1.00 -4.65 4.69
CA GLU A 20 1.16 -4.77 3.24
C GLU A 20 1.38 -3.40 2.60
N VAL A 21 1.69 -3.38 1.30
CA VAL A 21 2.05 -2.15 0.57
C VAL A 21 0.86 -1.17 0.53
N GLU A 22 -0.37 -1.68 0.45
CA GLU A 22 -1.60 -0.89 0.48
C GLU A 22 -1.83 -0.18 1.82
N SER A 23 -1.17 -0.60 2.91
CA SER A 23 -1.19 0.13 4.19
C SER A 23 -0.44 1.46 4.15
N TYR A 24 0.37 1.71 3.12
CA TYR A 24 1.04 3.01 2.89
C TYR A 24 0.22 3.98 2.05
N LEU A 25 -0.94 3.57 1.50
CA LEU A 25 -1.82 4.49 0.79
C LEU A 25 -2.36 5.58 1.71
N HIS A 26 -2.54 6.76 1.14
CA HIS A 26 -3.24 7.86 1.80
C HIS A 26 -4.73 7.81 1.44
N PRO A 27 -5.65 8.02 2.39
CA PRO A 27 -7.09 8.02 2.13
C PRO A 27 -7.51 8.96 1.00
N GLU A 28 -6.86 10.13 0.86
CA GLU A 28 -7.17 11.08 -0.21
C GLU A 28 -6.87 10.53 -1.59
N ALA A 29 -5.78 9.77 -1.77
CA ALA A 29 -5.45 9.17 -3.06
C ALA A 29 -6.50 8.11 -3.46
N ILE A 30 -7.04 7.37 -2.48
CA ILE A 30 -8.14 6.42 -2.72
C ILE A 30 -9.43 7.17 -3.08
N HIS A 31 -9.72 8.24 -2.36
CA HIS A 31 -10.89 9.09 -2.63
C HIS A 31 -10.82 9.74 -4.01
N GLU A 32 -9.68 10.29 -4.40
CA GLU A 32 -9.47 10.87 -5.73
C GLU A 32 -9.60 9.81 -6.83
N ALA A 33 -9.05 8.61 -6.62
CA ALA A 33 -9.12 7.54 -7.60
C ALA A 33 -10.53 6.93 -7.77
N PHE A 34 -11.31 6.82 -6.69
CA PHE A 34 -12.51 5.96 -6.66
C PHE A 34 -13.78 6.63 -6.12
N GLY A 35 -13.69 7.86 -5.61
CA GLY A 35 -14.80 8.57 -4.99
C GLY A 35 -15.26 7.99 -3.64
N VAL A 36 -14.45 7.13 -3.02
CA VAL A 36 -14.76 6.53 -1.70
C VAL A 36 -13.70 6.91 -0.67
N MET A 37 -14.16 7.35 0.50
CA MET A 37 -13.30 7.61 1.64
C MET A 37 -13.27 6.39 2.55
N ILE A 38 -12.08 5.87 2.84
CA ILE A 38 -11.89 4.74 3.75
C ILE A 38 -10.79 5.04 4.76
N ALA A 39 -10.88 4.40 5.93
CA ALA A 39 -9.75 4.36 6.85
C ALA A 39 -8.67 3.43 6.30
N VAL A 40 -7.43 3.93 6.22
CA VAL A 40 -6.24 3.12 5.92
C VAL A 40 -5.50 2.89 7.22
N THR A 41 -5.33 1.62 7.59
CA THR A 41 -4.64 1.23 8.83
C THR A 41 -3.32 0.52 8.52
N ASP A 42 -2.34 0.68 9.41
CA ASP A 42 -1.01 0.07 9.24
C ASP A 42 -1.06 -1.47 9.36
N HIS A 43 -2.00 -1.95 10.18
CA HIS A 43 -2.28 -3.38 10.37
C HIS A 43 -3.80 -3.64 10.27
N PRO A 44 -4.21 -4.90 10.05
CA PRO A 44 -5.62 -5.25 9.98
C PRO A 44 -6.36 -4.89 11.27
N VAL A 45 -7.48 -4.17 11.14
CA VAL A 45 -8.38 -3.85 12.26
C VAL A 45 -9.69 -4.61 12.04
N GLY A 46 -10.16 -5.32 13.06
CA GLY A 46 -11.35 -6.18 12.93
C GLY A 46 -11.18 -7.31 11.89
N GLY A 47 -9.95 -7.76 11.68
CA GLY A 47 -9.62 -8.82 10.70
C GLY A 47 -9.63 -8.36 9.23
N LYS A 48 -9.72 -7.05 8.97
CA LYS A 48 -9.73 -6.49 7.61
C LYS A 48 -8.52 -5.58 7.40
N ALA A 49 -7.78 -5.83 6.32
CA ALA A 49 -6.73 -4.95 5.83
C ALA A 49 -7.30 -3.95 4.81
N THR A 50 -6.50 -2.97 4.39
CA THR A 50 -6.91 -1.86 3.50
C THR A 50 -7.64 -2.32 2.22
N PRO A 51 -7.18 -3.35 1.46
CA PRO A 51 -7.84 -3.83 0.26
C PRO A 51 -9.24 -4.39 0.55
N LYS A 52 -9.43 -5.06 1.69
CA LYS A 52 -10.73 -5.60 2.08
C LYS A 52 -11.71 -4.49 2.44
N VAL A 53 -11.25 -3.48 3.18
CA VAL A 53 -12.07 -2.29 3.52
C VAL A 53 -12.43 -1.52 2.25
N PHE A 54 -11.48 -1.32 1.34
CA PHE A 54 -11.70 -0.71 0.04
C PHE A 54 -12.72 -1.49 -0.79
N ALA A 55 -12.57 -2.82 -0.90
CA ALA A 55 -13.46 -3.67 -1.69
C ALA A 55 -14.92 -3.55 -1.25
N GLU A 56 -15.16 -3.54 0.07
CA GLU A 56 -16.50 -3.40 0.63
C GLU A 56 -17.08 -2.01 0.37
N ALA A 57 -16.32 -0.95 0.66
CA ALA A 57 -16.77 0.43 0.47
C ALA A 57 -17.05 0.75 -1.01
N TYR A 58 -16.16 0.32 -1.91
CA TYR A 58 -16.30 0.55 -3.33
C TYR A 58 -17.44 -0.27 -3.95
N SER A 59 -17.57 -1.56 -3.63
CA SER A 59 -18.71 -2.36 -4.11
C SER A 59 -20.04 -1.77 -3.67
N LEU A 60 -20.13 -1.29 -2.42
CA LEU A 60 -21.33 -0.62 -1.92
C LEU A 60 -21.62 0.68 -2.69
N ALA A 61 -20.61 1.52 -2.89
CA ALA A 61 -20.76 2.79 -3.62
C ALA A 61 -21.14 2.60 -5.10
N GLN A 62 -20.75 1.48 -5.71
CA GLN A 62 -21.12 1.15 -7.09
C GLN A 62 -22.46 0.40 -7.20
N GLY A 63 -23.06 -0.01 -6.09
CA GLY A 63 -24.30 -0.80 -6.09
C GLY A 63 -24.13 -2.22 -6.64
N PHE A 64 -22.97 -2.86 -6.43
CA PHE A 64 -22.76 -4.23 -6.86
C PHE A 64 -23.39 -5.24 -5.89
N ASP A 65 -23.95 -6.33 -6.44
CA ASP A 65 -24.56 -7.43 -5.67
C ASP A 65 -23.53 -8.23 -4.83
N GLY A 66 -22.23 -7.95 -5.00
CA GLY A 66 -21.16 -8.65 -4.32
C GLY A 66 -19.93 -7.80 -4.04
N VAL A 67 -19.15 -8.24 -3.06
CA VAL A 67 -17.88 -7.61 -2.68
C VAL A 67 -16.76 -8.09 -3.62
N MET A 68 -15.99 -7.13 -4.12
CA MET A 68 -14.82 -7.39 -4.94
C MET A 68 -13.83 -8.33 -4.23
N LYS A 69 -13.21 -9.25 -4.99
CA LYS A 69 -12.16 -10.14 -4.46
C LYS A 69 -10.90 -9.35 -4.11
N ASP A 70 -10.18 -9.81 -3.10
CA ASP A 70 -8.98 -9.14 -2.56
C ASP A 70 -7.93 -8.84 -3.65
N ASN A 71 -7.57 -9.83 -4.47
CA ASN A 71 -6.59 -9.61 -5.56
C ASN A 71 -7.02 -8.53 -6.56
N LEU A 72 -8.31 -8.42 -6.85
CA LEU A 72 -8.82 -7.39 -7.76
C LEU A 72 -8.84 -6.01 -7.09
N ALA A 73 -9.11 -5.97 -5.78
CA ALA A 73 -9.02 -4.76 -4.97
C ALA A 73 -7.58 -4.22 -4.96
N LYS A 74 -6.60 -5.09 -4.70
CA LYS A 74 -5.17 -4.78 -4.77
C LYS A 74 -4.74 -4.25 -6.13
N ALA A 75 -5.11 -4.96 -7.20
CA ALA A 75 -4.81 -4.51 -8.56
C ALA A 75 -5.35 -3.11 -8.87
N ARG A 76 -6.61 -2.83 -8.49
CA ARG A 76 -7.20 -1.50 -8.69
C ARG A 76 -6.51 -0.42 -7.88
N LEU A 77 -6.27 -0.66 -6.59
CA LEU A 77 -5.55 0.28 -5.73
C LEU A 77 -4.16 0.56 -6.32
N ALA A 78 -3.49 -0.46 -6.85
CA ALA A 78 -2.18 -0.30 -7.45
C ALA A 78 -2.18 0.51 -8.73
N GLU A 79 -3.14 0.27 -9.62
CA GLU A 79 -3.23 0.93 -10.92
C GLU A 79 -3.75 2.38 -10.83
N ARG A 80 -4.53 2.72 -9.80
CA ARG A 80 -5.26 3.99 -9.76
C ARG A 80 -5.02 4.85 -8.52
N ALA A 81 -4.80 4.27 -7.34
CA ALA A 81 -4.56 5.05 -6.13
C ALA A 81 -3.07 5.35 -5.92
N PHE A 82 -2.16 4.38 -6.10
CA PHE A 82 -0.72 4.66 -5.95
C PHE A 82 -0.19 5.77 -6.88
N PRO A 83 -0.62 5.89 -8.15
CA PRO A 83 -0.17 6.99 -9.02
C PRO A 83 -0.57 8.39 -8.53
N LEU A 84 -1.57 8.49 -7.65
CA LEU A 84 -2.05 9.76 -7.08
C LEU A 84 -1.35 10.09 -5.74
N MET A 85 -0.51 9.19 -5.23
CA MET A 85 0.26 9.45 -4.02
C MET A 85 1.31 10.53 -4.26
N THR A 86 1.33 11.51 -3.37
CA THR A 86 2.37 12.55 -3.35
C THR A 86 3.44 12.26 -2.31
N ALA A 87 4.58 12.96 -2.38
CA ALA A 87 5.59 12.89 -1.33
C ALA A 87 5.05 13.31 0.05
N ALA A 88 4.13 14.27 0.09
CA ALA A 88 3.46 14.70 1.32
C ALA A 88 2.59 13.58 1.89
N HIS A 89 1.78 12.93 1.04
CA HIS A 89 0.98 11.77 1.43
C HIS A 89 1.82 10.61 1.98
N ILE A 90 2.96 10.33 1.34
CA ILE A 90 3.89 9.31 1.83
C ILE A 90 4.45 9.72 3.19
N HIS A 91 4.87 10.96 3.37
CA HIS A 91 5.40 11.43 4.66
C HIS A 91 4.37 11.38 5.78
N GLU A 92 3.12 11.70 5.51
CA GLU A 92 2.03 11.62 6.49
C GLU A 92 1.70 10.18 6.87
N ARG A 93 1.72 9.25 5.90
CA ARG A 93 1.48 7.83 6.17
C ARG A 93 2.69 7.16 6.82
N ASP A 94 3.89 7.55 6.44
CA ASP A 94 5.16 6.94 6.85
C ASP A 94 6.10 8.01 7.43
N PRO A 95 5.80 8.52 8.64
CA PRO A 95 6.61 9.55 9.27
C PRO A 95 8.01 9.04 9.67
N GLU A 96 8.17 7.73 9.85
CA GLU A 96 9.46 7.09 10.11
C GLU A 96 10.34 7.00 8.85
N GLY A 97 9.76 7.26 7.67
CA GLY A 97 10.48 7.36 6.41
C GLY A 97 10.99 6.03 5.88
N GLU A 98 10.30 4.93 6.18
CA GLU A 98 10.63 3.59 5.72
C GLU A 98 10.63 3.49 4.18
N VAL A 99 9.58 3.95 3.51
CA VAL A 99 9.42 3.97 2.04
C VAL A 99 10.53 4.81 1.40
N VAL A 100 10.79 5.99 1.96
CA VAL A 100 11.88 6.86 1.50
C VAL A 100 13.23 6.16 1.70
N GLY A 101 13.39 5.42 2.81
CA GLY A 101 14.54 4.58 3.09
C GLY A 101 14.75 3.50 2.03
N TRP A 102 13.69 2.82 1.60
CA TRP A 102 13.74 1.82 0.53
C TRP A 102 14.23 2.44 -0.78
N MET A 103 13.67 3.60 -1.17
CA MET A 103 14.08 4.28 -2.40
C MET A 103 15.55 4.70 -2.38
N ARG A 104 16.04 5.21 -1.24
CA ARG A 104 17.47 5.53 -1.05
C ARG A 104 18.34 4.28 -1.14
N ARG A 105 17.93 3.19 -0.49
CA ARG A 105 18.66 1.91 -0.53
C ARG A 105 18.76 1.37 -1.96
N ILE A 106 17.66 1.40 -2.71
CA ILE A 106 17.62 0.97 -4.12
C ILE A 106 18.56 1.83 -4.97
N ARG A 107 18.54 3.16 -4.80
CA ARG A 107 19.48 4.07 -5.47
C ARG A 107 20.94 3.66 -5.22
N ASP A 108 21.29 3.38 -3.96
CA ASP A 108 22.66 3.03 -3.58
C ASP A 108 23.09 1.64 -4.09
N MET A 109 22.14 0.79 -4.52
CA MET A 109 22.43 -0.50 -5.17
C MET A 109 22.66 -0.39 -6.68
N LEU A 110 22.34 0.76 -7.29
CA LEU A 110 22.53 1.03 -8.73
C LEU A 110 23.86 1.74 -9.03
N GLN A 111 24.62 2.13 -8.00
CA GLN A 111 25.94 2.75 -8.12
C GLN A 111 27.04 1.69 -8.18
#